data_AF-A0A8J7F3U2-F1
#
_entry.id   AF-A0A8J7F3U2-F1
#
_cell.length_a   1.000
_cell.length_b   1.000
_cell.length_c   1.000
_cell.angle_alpha   90.00
_cell.angle_beta   90.00
_cell.angle_gamma   90.00
#
_symmetry.space_group_name_H-M   'P 1'
#
loop_
_entity.id
_entity.type
_entity.pdbx_description
1 polymer ?
#
loop_
_entity_poly.entity_id
_entity_poly.type
_entity_poly.pdbx_seq_one_letter_code
_entity_poly.pdbx_strand_id
1 'polypeptide(L)'
;MSIAKIKSNHSARTTFGSVIRKDGSRVIGGNAAPWIERDQLSQEQLRAVVSNATRKFMVSIDLNYRVKRAVRHVSISFPPGEDLDDQELSDYCEKYLAAMILSAENPELLRAFDPSTFRVAVEEFRANELHYYIYSIVRHTDKPHPHAHLVYSRINLETEKAIGTSFEWYRSQQILRDLERQYQLEVLPNSWEVGRRAQSISQLKKEAETGVISIQKQLQEILEQAGQASSTVPEFIEKAQAQGVSVRLNFTRTGKSKGISYELDGVALSGNSLGTRYSFKHSNPGLCNAFGLDYDAQRDNTVIQALCQRRPLHP
;
A
#
# COMPACT_ATOMS: atom_id res chain seq x y z
N MET A 1 -7.24 2.87 10.79
CA MET A 1 -6.57 1.86 9.98
C MET A 1 -5.06 2.07 10.01
N SER A 2 -4.29 1.10 10.53
CA SER A 2 -2.83 0.98 10.35
C SER A 2 -2.49 0.86 8.86
N ILE A 3 -2.03 1.95 8.26
CA ILE A 3 -1.71 2.04 6.83
C ILE A 3 -0.30 2.58 6.66
N ALA A 4 0.55 1.81 5.97
CA ALA A 4 1.82 2.29 5.46
C ALA A 4 1.69 2.79 4.01
N LYS A 5 2.05 4.05 3.78
CA LYS A 5 2.21 4.63 2.43
C LYS A 5 3.69 4.78 2.12
N ILE A 6 4.20 3.93 1.23
CA ILE A 6 5.61 3.95 0.79
C ILE A 6 5.76 4.87 -0.43
N LYS A 7 6.67 5.83 -0.35
CA LYS A 7 7.05 6.74 -1.42
C LYS A 7 8.54 6.58 -1.74
N SER A 8 8.86 6.64 -3.03
CA SER A 8 10.22 6.60 -3.54
C SER A 8 10.70 8.00 -3.87
N ASN A 9 11.77 8.47 -3.20
CA ASN A 9 12.25 9.84 -3.35
C ASN A 9 13.70 9.88 -3.83
N HIS A 10 14.05 10.98 -4.49
CA HIS A 10 15.42 11.26 -4.96
C HIS A 10 16.24 12.01 -3.90
N SER A 11 15.60 12.92 -3.15
CA SER A 11 16.29 13.86 -2.27
C SER A 11 16.02 13.55 -0.81
N ALA A 12 17.07 13.19 -0.07
CA ALA A 12 17.00 13.04 1.38
C ALA A 12 16.65 14.37 2.05
N ARG A 13 17.28 15.48 1.64
CA ARG A 13 17.03 16.83 2.16
C ARG A 13 15.56 17.23 2.03
N THR A 14 14.98 17.04 0.85
CA THR A 14 13.57 17.38 0.61
C THR A 14 12.66 16.47 1.41
N THR A 15 12.94 15.17 1.44
CA THR A 15 12.11 14.17 2.13
C THR A 15 12.11 14.41 3.65
N PHE A 16 13.29 14.36 4.27
CA PHE A 16 13.44 14.56 5.71
C PHE A 16 13.03 15.98 6.12
N GLY A 17 13.43 17.00 5.35
CA GLY A 17 13.04 18.38 5.59
C GLY A 17 11.52 18.58 5.55
N SER A 18 10.80 17.91 4.64
CA SER A 18 9.34 18.03 4.57
C SER A 18 8.62 17.43 5.77
N VAL A 19 9.22 16.43 6.44
CA VAL A 19 8.61 15.79 7.61
C VAL A 19 8.94 16.56 8.89
N ILE A 20 10.21 16.90 9.15
CA ILE A 20 10.61 17.54 10.41
C ILE A 20 10.25 19.03 10.49
N ARG A 21 9.85 19.67 9.40
CA ARG A 21 9.49 21.10 9.43
C ARG A 21 8.07 21.38 9.89
N LYS A 22 7.21 20.35 9.93
CA LYS A 22 5.83 20.52 10.41
C LYS A 22 5.81 20.87 11.89
N ASP A 23 4.88 21.76 12.27
CA ASP A 23 4.62 22.08 13.67
C ASP A 23 4.20 20.80 14.42
N GLY A 24 4.61 20.67 15.69
CA GLY A 24 4.34 19.47 16.51
C GLY A 24 5.08 18.20 16.07
N SER A 25 6.00 18.28 15.10
CA SER A 25 6.78 17.11 14.67
C SER A 25 7.96 16.84 15.60
N ARG A 26 8.32 15.56 15.75
CA ARG A 26 9.32 15.13 16.73
C ARG A 26 10.15 14.00 16.14
N VAL A 27 11.48 14.08 16.19
CA VAL A 27 12.31 12.91 15.85
C VAL A 27 12.31 12.02 17.08
N ILE A 28 11.85 10.78 16.88
CA ILE A 28 11.69 9.79 17.94
C ILE A 28 12.49 8.53 17.66
N GLY A 29 13.47 8.55 16.74
CA GLY A 29 14.28 7.37 16.49
C GLY A 29 15.14 7.43 15.23
N GLY A 30 16.00 6.41 15.13
CA GLY A 30 16.97 6.24 14.06
C GLY A 30 18.30 6.96 14.24
N ASN A 31 19.19 6.74 13.27
CA ASN A 31 20.59 7.16 13.34
C ASN A 31 20.90 8.39 12.46
N ALA A 32 19.96 8.89 11.66
CA ALA A 32 20.16 10.06 10.80
C ALA A 32 20.03 11.39 11.56
N ALA A 33 19.27 11.45 12.65
CA ALA A 33 19.09 12.62 13.50
C ALA A 33 18.89 12.21 14.96
N PRO A 34 19.34 13.03 15.94
CA PRO A 34 19.07 12.76 17.35
C PRO A 34 17.58 12.92 17.67
N TRP A 35 17.17 12.39 18.82
CA TRP A 35 15.85 12.66 19.41
C TRP A 35 15.69 14.15 19.70
N ILE A 36 14.68 14.77 19.08
CA ILE A 36 14.46 16.22 19.16
C ILE A 36 12.98 16.56 18.99
N GLU A 37 12.58 17.56 19.75
CA GLU A 37 11.29 18.24 19.68
C GLU A 37 11.40 19.41 18.71
N ARG A 38 10.68 19.40 17.57
CA ARG A 38 10.82 20.47 16.56
C ARG A 38 10.53 21.84 17.14
N ASP A 39 9.49 21.94 17.96
CA ASP A 39 8.98 23.23 18.47
C ASP A 39 9.93 23.87 19.49
N GLN A 40 10.91 23.12 20.00
CA GLN A 40 11.97 23.64 20.86
C GLN A 40 13.18 24.20 20.06
N LEU A 41 13.19 24.04 18.74
CA LEU A 41 14.30 24.46 17.88
C LEU A 41 14.05 25.85 17.27
N SER A 42 15.06 26.70 17.32
CA SER A 42 15.13 27.86 16.44
C SER A 42 15.21 27.43 14.97
N GLN A 43 14.88 28.35 14.05
CA GLN A 43 15.00 28.09 12.62
C GLN A 43 16.43 27.73 12.18
N GLU A 44 17.45 28.28 12.85
CA GLU A 44 18.85 27.95 12.58
C GLU A 44 19.18 26.53 13.03
N GLN A 45 18.81 26.16 14.26
CA GLN A 45 18.98 24.79 14.78
C GLN A 45 18.25 23.76 13.89
N LEU A 46 17.02 24.05 13.48
CA LEU A 46 16.26 23.18 12.57
C LEU A 46 16.95 23.01 11.21
N ARG A 47 17.52 24.09 10.64
CA ARG A 47 18.32 24.00 9.41
C ARG A 47 19.56 23.14 9.60
N ALA A 48 20.24 23.25 10.75
CA ALA A 48 21.41 22.46 11.07
C ALA A 48 21.06 20.97 11.19
N VAL A 49 19.97 20.62 11.88
CA VAL A 49 19.44 19.25 11.97
C VAL A 49 19.18 18.67 10.58
N VAL A 50 18.44 19.38 9.72
CA VAL A 50 18.14 18.91 8.36
C VAL A 50 19.43 18.73 7.55
N SER A 51 20.39 19.64 7.68
CA SER A 51 21.69 19.56 7.00
C SER A 51 22.50 18.35 7.46
N ASN A 52 22.58 18.11 8.78
CA ASN A 52 23.30 16.99 9.37
C ASN A 52 22.69 15.64 8.96
N ALA A 53 21.36 15.50 9.06
CA ALA A 53 20.66 14.31 8.61
C ALA A 53 20.87 14.07 7.10
N THR A 54 20.77 15.13 6.29
CA THR A 54 21.05 15.03 4.85
C THR A 54 22.44 14.47 4.59
N ARG A 55 23.48 14.99 5.28
CA ARG A 55 24.85 14.50 5.13
C ARG A 55 24.96 13.01 5.45
N LYS A 56 24.34 12.54 6.54
CA LYS A 56 24.31 11.11 6.89
C LYS A 56 23.66 10.26 5.79
N PHE A 57 22.53 10.70 5.23
CA PHE A 57 21.92 9.99 4.09
C PHE A 57 22.85 9.95 2.87
N MET A 58 23.55 11.06 2.56
CA MET A 58 24.46 11.11 1.41
C MET A 58 25.61 10.12 1.54
N VAL A 59 26.16 9.88 2.74
CA VAL A 59 27.18 8.84 2.97
C VAL A 59 26.74 7.50 2.39
N SER A 60 25.52 7.05 2.67
CA SER A 60 25.02 5.79 2.09
C SER A 60 24.70 5.87 0.60
N ILE A 61 24.25 7.03 0.11
CA ILE A 61 23.80 7.19 -1.28
C ILE A 61 24.98 7.23 -2.26
N ASP A 62 26.09 7.82 -1.82
CA ASP A 62 27.30 7.95 -2.62
C ASP A 62 28.00 6.60 -2.83
N LEU A 63 27.81 5.63 -1.92
CA LEU A 63 28.29 4.24 -2.08
C LEU A 63 27.66 3.54 -3.30
N ASN A 64 26.45 3.94 -3.72
CA ASN A 64 25.79 3.33 -4.89
C ASN A 64 24.98 4.35 -5.70
N TYR A 65 25.69 5.27 -6.36
CA TYR A 65 25.14 6.35 -7.20
C TYR A 65 24.22 5.90 -8.36
N ARG A 66 24.24 4.59 -8.70
CA ARG A 66 23.37 4.00 -9.71
C ARG A 66 21.91 3.93 -9.24
N VAL A 67 21.68 3.91 -7.93
CA VAL A 67 20.34 3.84 -7.32
C VAL A 67 19.70 5.23 -7.31
N LYS A 68 19.00 5.59 -8.39
CA LYS A 68 18.43 6.94 -8.54
C LYS A 68 17.41 7.35 -7.48
N ARG A 69 16.66 6.40 -6.91
CA ARG A 69 15.63 6.63 -5.88
C ARG A 69 15.99 5.92 -4.58
N ALA A 70 17.16 6.24 -4.03
CA ALA A 70 17.71 5.57 -2.86
C ALA A 70 16.91 5.86 -1.57
N VAL A 71 16.24 7.00 -1.48
CA VAL A 71 15.46 7.38 -0.29
C VAL A 71 14.05 6.80 -0.37
N ARG A 72 13.60 6.25 0.76
CA ARG A 72 12.23 5.82 0.98
C ARG A 72 11.60 6.66 2.08
N HIS A 73 10.32 6.96 1.89
CA HIS A 73 9.49 7.63 2.88
C HIS A 73 8.24 6.77 3.10
N VAL A 74 8.10 6.28 4.32
CA VAL A 74 6.92 5.51 4.75
C VAL A 74 6.16 6.37 5.75
N SER A 75 4.87 6.59 5.50
CA SER A 75 3.96 7.17 6.48
C SER A 75 3.11 6.05 7.06
N ILE A 76 3.23 5.83 8.37
CA ILE A 76 2.49 4.83 9.16
C ILE A 76 1.48 5.58 10.01
N SER A 77 0.19 5.34 9.80
CA SER A 77 -0.91 5.99 10.54
C SER A 77 -1.76 4.93 11.20
N PHE A 78 -2.22 5.15 12.43
CA PHE A 78 -3.04 4.20 13.20
C PHE A 78 -4.55 4.51 13.10
N PRO A 79 -5.45 3.58 13.45
CA PRO A 79 -6.87 3.86 13.66
C PRO A 79 -7.14 4.98 14.69
N PRO A 80 -8.24 5.74 14.52
CA PRO A 80 -8.69 6.67 15.56
C PRO A 80 -8.89 5.93 16.88
N GLY A 81 -8.35 6.48 17.97
CA GLY A 81 -8.43 5.87 19.31
C GLY A 81 -7.27 4.94 19.65
N GLU A 82 -6.42 4.59 18.68
CA GLU A 82 -5.16 3.88 18.93
C GLU A 82 -3.99 4.85 18.85
N ASP A 83 -3.14 4.82 19.87
CA ASP A 83 -1.90 5.58 19.91
C ASP A 83 -0.84 4.76 20.63
N LEU A 84 0.39 4.90 20.15
CA LEU A 84 1.57 4.36 20.80
C LEU A 84 2.35 5.55 21.37
N ASP A 85 2.98 5.38 22.53
CA ASP A 85 3.90 6.41 23.01
C ASP A 85 5.13 6.54 22.08
N ASP A 86 6.01 7.52 22.32
CA ASP A 86 7.14 7.77 21.42
C ASP A 86 8.14 6.59 21.39
N GLN A 87 8.29 5.88 22.50
CA GLN A 87 9.22 4.75 22.60
C GLN A 87 8.65 3.51 21.91
N GLU A 88 7.38 3.21 22.16
CA GLU A 88 6.64 2.13 21.49
C GLU A 88 6.56 2.37 19.98
N LEU A 89 6.30 3.62 19.56
CA LEU A 89 6.23 3.98 18.15
C LEU A 89 7.59 3.89 17.46
N SER A 90 8.67 4.25 18.16
CA SER A 90 10.04 4.04 17.67
C SER A 90 10.31 2.55 17.47
N ASP A 91 10.04 1.72 18.49
CA ASP A 91 10.23 0.26 18.42
C ASP A 91 9.40 -0.35 17.28
N TYR A 92 8.15 0.12 17.10
CA TYR A 92 7.26 -0.32 16.02
C TYR A 92 7.86 -0.01 14.64
N CYS A 93 8.37 1.20 14.45
CA CYS A 93 8.94 1.64 13.17
C CYS A 93 10.27 0.93 12.86
N GLU A 94 11.09 0.65 13.87
CA GLU A 94 12.34 -0.09 13.70
C GLU A 94 12.09 -1.56 13.36
N LYS A 95 11.18 -2.23 14.07
CA LYS A 95 10.72 -3.60 13.70
C LYS A 95 10.16 -3.63 12.29
N TYR A 96 9.35 -2.64 11.91
CA TYR A 96 8.83 -2.51 10.54
C TYR A 96 9.96 -2.38 9.52
N LEU A 97 10.96 -1.53 9.77
CA LEU A 97 12.10 -1.35 8.85
C LEU A 97 12.94 -2.62 8.74
N ALA A 98 13.31 -3.23 9.86
CA ALA A 98 14.05 -4.49 9.92
C ALA A 98 13.33 -5.59 9.13
N ALA A 99 12.04 -5.79 9.40
CA ALA A 99 11.21 -6.74 8.68
C ALA A 99 11.11 -6.46 7.17
N MET A 100 11.03 -5.18 6.78
CA MET A 100 11.01 -4.77 5.36
C MET A 100 12.33 -5.05 4.65
N ILE A 101 13.47 -4.92 5.33
CA ILE A 101 14.79 -5.24 4.77
C ILE A 101 14.95 -6.75 4.68
N LEU A 102 14.78 -7.44 5.80
CA LEU A 102 14.96 -8.88 5.92
C LEU A 102 14.09 -9.65 4.91
N SER A 103 12.82 -9.26 4.75
CA SER A 103 11.93 -9.88 3.77
C SER A 103 12.23 -9.54 2.31
N ALA A 104 13.02 -8.50 2.05
CA ALA A 104 13.50 -8.20 0.70
C ALA A 104 14.64 -9.14 0.29
N GLU A 105 15.49 -9.46 1.27
CA GLU A 105 16.69 -10.28 1.11
C GLU A 105 16.37 -11.78 1.19
N ASN A 106 15.41 -12.15 2.05
CA ASN A 106 14.91 -13.50 2.20
C ASN A 106 13.37 -13.55 2.07
N PRO A 107 12.84 -13.59 0.83
CA PRO A 107 11.39 -13.63 0.59
C PRO A 107 10.67 -14.84 1.16
N GLU A 108 11.38 -15.96 1.42
CA GLU A 108 10.77 -17.19 1.95
C GLU A 108 10.24 -17.01 3.37
N LEU A 109 10.82 -16.10 4.15
CA LEU A 109 10.36 -15.76 5.50
C LEU A 109 8.90 -15.28 5.52
N LEU A 110 8.46 -14.57 4.48
CA LEU A 110 7.06 -14.13 4.35
C LEU A 110 6.17 -15.13 3.57
N ARG A 111 6.75 -16.07 2.82
CA ARG A 111 6.00 -17.11 2.10
C ARG A 111 5.60 -18.24 3.01
N ALA A 112 6.53 -18.76 3.80
CA ALA A 112 6.26 -19.79 4.80
C ALA A 112 5.56 -19.21 6.03
N PHE A 113 5.86 -17.93 6.33
CA PHE A 113 5.37 -17.14 7.45
C PHE A 113 5.07 -17.94 8.73
N ASP A 114 6.13 -18.23 9.47
CA ASP A 114 6.05 -18.65 10.87
C ASP A 114 6.29 -17.42 11.78
N PRO A 115 5.28 -16.93 12.52
CA PRO A 115 5.42 -15.69 13.30
C PRO A 115 6.55 -15.75 14.34
N SER A 116 6.76 -16.89 15.00
CA SER A 116 7.83 -17.05 16.00
C SER A 116 9.20 -16.85 15.38
N THR A 117 9.51 -17.62 14.34
CA THR A 117 10.79 -17.58 13.62
C THR A 117 11.00 -16.20 12.98
N PHE A 118 9.96 -15.64 12.37
CA PHE A 118 10.03 -14.33 11.75
C PHE A 118 10.36 -13.23 12.74
N ARG A 119 9.70 -13.22 13.90
CA ARG A 119 9.91 -12.20 14.94
C ARG A 119 11.31 -12.28 15.54
N VAL A 120 11.82 -13.48 15.81
CA VAL A 120 13.20 -13.67 16.27
C VAL A 120 14.19 -13.11 15.26
N ALA A 121 14.04 -13.46 13.98
CA ALA A 121 14.92 -12.97 12.92
C ALA A 121 14.85 -11.43 12.76
N VAL A 122 13.68 -10.82 12.94
CA VAL A 122 13.51 -9.36 12.92
C VAL A 122 14.28 -8.70 14.06
N GLU A 123 14.19 -9.25 15.28
CA GLU A 123 14.91 -8.72 16.44
C GLU A 123 16.43 -8.90 16.31
N GLU A 124 16.89 -10.05 15.82
CA GLU A 124 18.31 -10.30 15.55
C GLU A 124 18.85 -9.33 14.49
N PHE A 125 18.12 -9.12 13.40
CA PHE A 125 18.49 -8.16 12.37
C PHE A 125 18.50 -6.72 12.92
N ARG A 126 17.50 -6.36 13.72
CA ARG A 126 17.41 -5.04 14.34
C ARG A 126 18.63 -4.75 15.22
N ALA A 127 19.03 -5.72 16.04
CA ALA A 127 20.16 -5.59 16.95
C ALA A 127 21.51 -5.54 16.20
N ASN A 128 21.68 -6.35 15.16
CA ASN A 128 23.00 -6.61 14.58
C ASN A 128 23.25 -5.95 13.23
N GLU A 129 22.21 -5.56 12.49
CA GLU A 129 22.36 -5.14 11.09
C GLU A 129 21.65 -3.84 10.74
N LEU A 130 20.59 -3.45 11.47
CA LEU A 130 19.82 -2.24 11.15
C LEU A 130 20.68 -0.96 11.18
N HIS A 131 21.75 -0.95 11.97
CA HIS A 131 22.67 0.19 12.06
C HIS A 131 23.46 0.44 10.76
N TYR A 132 23.54 -0.54 9.85
CA TYR A 132 24.10 -0.37 8.50
C TYR A 132 23.17 0.40 7.55
N TYR A 133 21.97 0.76 7.98
CA TYR A 133 21.04 1.55 7.20
C TYR A 133 20.89 2.93 7.84
N ILE A 134 20.88 3.99 7.02
CA ILE A 134 20.61 5.34 7.51
C ILE A 134 19.10 5.59 7.52
N TYR A 135 18.54 5.92 8.68
CA TYR A 135 17.11 6.19 8.82
C TYR A 135 16.78 7.20 9.94
N SER A 136 15.57 7.75 9.89
CA SER A 136 14.98 8.58 10.94
C SER A 136 13.49 8.34 11.03
N ILE A 137 12.97 8.35 12.26
CA ILE A 137 11.57 8.19 12.58
C ILE A 137 11.07 9.53 13.13
N VAL A 138 10.06 10.10 12.48
CA VAL A 138 9.48 11.40 12.85
C VAL A 138 8.00 11.24 13.16
N ARG A 139 7.59 11.50 14.40
CA ARG A 139 6.18 11.53 14.81
C ARG A 139 5.54 12.85 14.44
N HIS A 140 4.33 12.81 13.91
CA HIS A 140 3.46 13.95 13.63
C HIS A 140 2.18 13.84 14.46
N THR A 141 1.73 14.98 14.99
CA THR A 141 0.45 15.16 15.73
C THR A 141 -0.45 16.20 15.06
N ASP A 142 -0.16 16.58 13.82
CA ASP A 142 -0.88 17.60 13.02
C ASP A 142 -2.27 17.15 12.52
N LYS A 143 -2.71 15.94 12.90
CA LYS A 143 -3.99 15.34 12.51
C LYS A 143 -4.68 14.77 13.75
N PRO A 144 -6.00 14.49 13.67
CA PRO A 144 -6.74 13.88 14.78
C PRO A 144 -6.19 12.52 15.28
N HIS A 145 -5.32 11.87 14.49
CA HIS A 145 -4.59 10.67 14.88
C HIS A 145 -3.09 10.90 14.68
N PRO A 146 -2.25 10.58 15.68
CA PRO A 146 -0.81 10.56 15.52
C PRO A 146 -0.37 9.61 14.41
N HIS A 147 0.72 9.97 13.74
CA HIS A 147 1.32 9.11 12.71
C HIS A 147 2.83 9.29 12.66
N ALA A 148 3.54 8.24 12.25
CA ALA A 148 4.98 8.25 12.07
C ALA A 148 5.36 8.40 10.60
N HIS A 149 6.49 9.06 10.39
CA HIS A 149 7.20 9.16 9.12
C HIS A 149 8.56 8.49 9.27
N LEU A 150 8.71 7.31 8.68
CA LEU A 150 10.00 6.62 8.56
C LEU A 150 10.66 7.04 7.26
N VAL A 151 11.82 7.70 7.34
CA VAL A 151 12.64 8.08 6.20
C VAL A 151 13.92 7.27 6.26
N TYR A 152 14.22 6.48 5.22
CA TYR A 152 15.41 5.61 5.22
C TYR A 152 16.11 5.57 3.86
N SER A 153 17.41 5.31 3.89
CA SER A 153 18.21 4.96 2.70
C SER A 153 18.06 3.48 2.46
N ARG A 154 17.91 3.11 1.18
CA ARG A 154 17.90 1.70 0.80
C ARG A 154 19.27 1.10 0.65
N ILE A 155 20.34 1.89 0.74
CA ILE A 155 21.71 1.40 0.52
C ILE A 155 22.30 1.04 1.87
N ASN A 156 22.75 -0.21 1.97
CA ASN A 156 23.49 -0.73 3.10
C ASN A 156 24.91 -0.14 3.11
N LEU A 157 25.35 0.37 4.27
CA LEU A 157 26.65 1.03 4.45
C LEU A 157 27.84 0.08 4.35
N GLU A 158 27.67 -1.20 4.65
CA GLU A 158 28.73 -2.20 4.63
C GLU A 158 28.82 -2.90 3.26
N THR A 159 27.68 -3.29 2.70
CA THR A 159 27.64 -4.10 1.47
C THR A 159 27.45 -3.27 0.20
N GLU A 160 27.12 -1.98 0.31
CA GLU A 160 26.77 -1.06 -0.77
C GLU A 160 25.55 -1.50 -1.62
N LYS A 161 24.88 -2.60 -1.23
CA LYS A 161 23.72 -3.14 -1.91
C LYS A 161 22.47 -2.37 -1.54
N ALA A 162 21.56 -2.27 -2.50
CA ALA A 162 20.27 -1.63 -2.30
C ALA A 162 19.17 -2.65 -2.03
N ILE A 163 18.29 -2.34 -1.07
CA ILE A 163 17.08 -3.12 -0.78
C ILE A 163 16.20 -3.20 -2.05
N GLY A 164 15.83 -4.43 -2.41
CA GLY A 164 14.94 -4.72 -3.54
C GLY A 164 13.53 -4.14 -3.36
N THR A 165 12.96 -3.60 -4.46
CA THR A 165 11.63 -2.95 -4.44
C THR A 165 10.48 -3.87 -4.83
N SER A 166 10.80 -5.10 -5.21
CA SER A 166 9.80 -6.06 -5.62
C SER A 166 8.86 -6.35 -4.45
N PHE A 167 7.56 -6.31 -4.74
CA PHE A 167 6.49 -6.65 -3.80
C PHE A 167 6.50 -5.86 -2.48
N GLU A 168 7.14 -4.68 -2.41
CA GLU A 168 7.24 -3.85 -1.18
C GLU A 168 5.89 -3.64 -0.50
N TRP A 169 4.83 -3.42 -1.27
CA TRP A 169 3.48 -3.20 -0.75
C TRP A 169 2.83 -4.46 -0.15
N TYR A 170 3.11 -5.63 -0.73
CA TYR A 170 2.62 -6.91 -0.21
C TYR A 170 3.32 -7.23 1.11
N ARG A 171 4.65 -7.14 1.11
CA ARG A 171 5.50 -7.37 2.29
C ARG A 171 5.12 -6.42 3.43
N SER A 172 4.98 -5.13 3.12
CA SER A 172 4.56 -4.09 4.07
C SER A 172 3.24 -4.44 4.77
N GLN A 173 2.22 -4.88 4.04
CA GLN A 173 0.95 -5.25 4.66
C GLN A 173 1.10 -6.45 5.58
N GLN A 174 1.72 -7.55 5.14
CA GLN A 174 1.93 -8.71 6.00
C GLN A 174 2.67 -8.35 7.30
N ILE A 175 3.72 -7.54 7.19
CA ILE A 175 4.50 -7.06 8.33
C ILE A 175 3.63 -6.21 9.28
N LEU A 176 2.83 -5.29 8.74
CA LEU A 176 1.91 -4.49 9.56
C LEU A 176 0.91 -5.38 10.30
N ARG A 177 0.34 -6.42 9.67
CA ARG A 177 -0.57 -7.35 10.35
C ARG A 177 0.09 -8.08 11.50
N ASP A 178 1.36 -8.46 11.35
CA ASP A 178 2.09 -9.10 12.44
C ASP A 178 2.37 -8.12 13.58
N LEU A 179 2.80 -6.89 13.25
CA LEU A 179 3.04 -5.85 14.24
C LEU A 179 1.76 -5.42 14.96
N GLU A 180 0.64 -5.28 14.26
CA GLU A 180 -0.67 -5.01 14.87
C GLU A 180 -0.99 -6.03 15.97
N ARG A 181 -0.73 -7.33 15.74
CA ARG A 181 -0.89 -8.36 16.76
C ARG A 181 0.09 -8.23 17.92
N GLN A 182 1.36 -7.90 17.66
CA GLN A 182 2.38 -7.75 18.69
C GLN A 182 2.07 -6.58 19.65
N TYR A 183 1.53 -5.49 19.12
CA TYR A 183 1.24 -4.26 19.86
C TYR A 183 -0.22 -4.16 20.31
N GLN A 184 -1.01 -5.24 20.18
CA GLN A 184 -2.42 -5.29 20.59
C GLN A 184 -3.27 -4.19 19.93
N LEU A 185 -2.95 -3.88 18.68
CA LEU A 185 -3.69 -2.96 17.83
C LEU A 185 -4.75 -3.70 17.02
N GLU A 186 -5.72 -2.96 16.47
CA GLU A 186 -6.72 -3.48 15.55
C GLU A 186 -6.02 -4.08 14.32
N VAL A 187 -6.12 -5.41 14.21
CA VAL A 187 -5.61 -6.15 13.05
C VAL A 187 -6.57 -5.95 11.89
N LEU A 188 -6.08 -5.33 10.83
CA LEU A 188 -6.91 -5.08 9.65
C LEU A 188 -6.78 -6.23 8.64
N PRO A 189 -7.79 -6.48 7.80
CA PRO A 189 -7.60 -7.39 6.67
C PRO A 189 -6.57 -6.83 5.70
N ASN A 190 -5.75 -7.69 5.10
CA ASN A 190 -4.95 -7.31 3.96
C ASN A 190 -5.88 -6.90 2.81
N SER A 191 -5.43 -5.95 2.00
CA SER A 191 -6.18 -5.44 0.84
C SER A 191 -6.56 -6.51 -0.20
N TRP A 192 -5.81 -7.62 -0.30
CA TRP A 192 -6.20 -8.75 -1.16
C TRP A 192 -7.31 -9.61 -0.54
N GLU A 193 -7.48 -9.60 0.79
CA GLU A 193 -8.59 -10.26 1.49
C GLU A 193 -9.87 -9.43 1.38
N VAL A 194 -9.77 -8.10 1.47
CA VAL A 194 -10.91 -7.19 1.23
C VAL A 194 -11.39 -7.30 -0.21
N GLY A 195 -10.46 -7.44 -1.16
CA GLY A 195 -10.75 -7.61 -2.58
C GLY A 195 -11.37 -6.39 -3.27
N ARG A 196 -11.80 -5.38 -2.54
CA ARG A 196 -12.36 -4.10 -2.98
C ARG A 196 -11.34 -2.98 -2.79
N ARG A 197 -11.17 -2.12 -3.81
CA ARG A 197 -10.31 -0.95 -3.70
C ARG A 197 -11.02 0.14 -2.90
N ALA A 198 -10.43 0.56 -1.79
CA ALA A 198 -10.92 1.69 -1.00
C ALA A 198 -10.89 3.00 -1.81
N GLN A 199 -11.79 3.92 -1.48
CA GLN A 199 -11.76 5.28 -2.02
C GLN A 199 -10.50 6.01 -1.53
N SER A 200 -9.95 6.87 -2.38
CA SER A 200 -8.89 7.79 -2.01
C SER A 200 -9.43 8.90 -1.10
N ILE A 201 -8.54 9.53 -0.31
CA ILE A 201 -8.90 10.68 0.53
C ILE A 201 -9.52 11.80 -0.31
N SER A 202 -9.01 12.02 -1.53
CA SER A 202 -9.55 13.04 -2.44
C SER A 202 -11.00 12.71 -2.86
N GLN A 203 -11.28 11.44 -3.18
CA GLN A 203 -12.64 11.00 -3.50
C GLN A 203 -13.59 11.14 -2.30
N LEU A 204 -13.15 10.75 -1.10
CA LEU A 204 -13.95 10.90 0.13
C LEU A 204 -14.26 12.37 0.44
N LYS A 205 -13.26 13.26 0.30
CA LYS A 205 -13.46 14.71 0.49
C LYS A 205 -14.44 15.27 -0.52
N LYS A 206 -14.25 14.96 -1.81
CA LYS A 206 -15.14 15.42 -2.87
C LYS A 206 -16.57 14.93 -2.65
N GLU A 207 -16.75 13.67 -2.25
CA GLU A 207 -18.06 13.12 -1.94
C GLU A 207 -18.71 13.82 -0.75
N ALA A 208 -17.96 14.10 0.31
CA ALA A 208 -18.47 14.86 1.47
C ALA A 208 -18.82 16.32 1.12
N GLU A 209 -18.08 16.94 0.20
CA GLU A 209 -18.30 18.33 -0.24
C GLU A 209 -19.45 18.47 -1.24
N THR A 210 -19.59 17.55 -2.20
CA THR A 210 -20.56 17.67 -3.30
C THR A 210 -21.76 16.73 -3.18
N GLY A 211 -21.72 15.75 -2.27
CA GLY A 211 -22.70 14.67 -2.18
C GLY A 211 -22.65 13.65 -3.34
N VAL A 212 -21.74 13.83 -4.29
CA VAL A 212 -21.64 12.99 -5.49
C VAL A 212 -20.65 11.86 -5.25
N ILE A 213 -21.15 10.63 -5.24
CA ILE A 213 -20.33 9.43 -5.13
C ILE A 213 -19.52 9.19 -6.41
N SER A 214 -18.28 8.70 -6.26
CA SER A 214 -17.40 8.47 -7.41
C SER A 214 -17.88 7.32 -8.31
N ILE A 215 -17.57 7.38 -9.61
CA ILE A 215 -17.86 6.26 -10.55
C ILE A 215 -17.27 4.94 -10.05
N GLN A 216 -16.10 4.98 -9.40
CA GLN A 216 -15.53 3.78 -8.76
C GLN A 216 -16.48 3.18 -7.71
N LYS A 217 -17.08 4.00 -6.84
CA LYS A 217 -17.99 3.54 -5.80
C LYS A 217 -19.31 3.02 -6.41
N GLN A 218 -19.87 3.75 -7.36
CA GLN A 218 -21.07 3.35 -8.10
C GLN A 218 -20.88 1.99 -8.80
N LEU A 219 -19.78 1.85 -9.56
CA LEU A 219 -19.45 0.58 -10.21
C LEU A 219 -19.28 -0.54 -9.18
N GLN A 220 -18.58 -0.31 -8.08
CA GLN A 220 -18.43 -1.35 -7.05
C GLN A 220 -19.78 -1.79 -6.46
N GLU A 221 -20.72 -0.87 -6.23
CA GLU A 221 -22.06 -1.17 -5.72
C GLU A 221 -22.90 -1.96 -6.74
N ILE A 222 -22.92 -1.51 -8.00
CA ILE A 222 -23.63 -2.20 -9.10
C ILE A 222 -23.08 -3.62 -9.30
N LEU A 223 -21.75 -3.76 -9.36
CA LEU A 223 -21.11 -5.06 -9.58
C LEU A 223 -21.26 -5.98 -8.37
N GLU A 224 -21.35 -5.45 -7.14
CA GLU A 224 -21.65 -6.26 -5.97
C GLU A 224 -23.05 -6.87 -6.08
N GLN A 225 -24.05 -6.06 -6.40
CA GLN A 225 -25.43 -6.52 -6.58
C GLN A 225 -25.54 -7.53 -7.73
N ALA A 226 -24.90 -7.24 -8.87
CA ALA A 226 -24.87 -8.15 -10.02
C ALA A 226 -24.17 -9.47 -9.67
N GLY A 227 -23.07 -9.42 -8.90
CA GLY A 227 -22.33 -10.61 -8.46
C GLY A 227 -23.15 -11.49 -7.53
N GLN A 228 -23.76 -10.89 -6.51
CA GLN A 228 -24.59 -11.60 -5.52
C GLN A 228 -25.84 -12.22 -6.14
N ALA A 229 -26.36 -11.63 -7.22
CA ALA A 229 -27.54 -12.13 -7.89
C ALA A 229 -27.25 -13.22 -8.94
N SER A 230 -26.00 -13.48 -9.29
CA SER A 230 -25.64 -14.35 -10.42
C SER A 230 -25.00 -15.67 -9.98
N SER A 231 -25.16 -16.70 -10.80
CA SER A 231 -24.47 -17.99 -10.62
C SER A 231 -23.39 -18.22 -11.68
N THR A 232 -23.43 -17.50 -12.80
CA THR A 232 -22.41 -17.61 -13.87
C THR A 232 -21.84 -16.25 -14.29
N VAL A 233 -20.69 -16.26 -14.97
CA VAL A 233 -20.08 -15.03 -15.51
C VAL A 233 -20.94 -14.35 -16.57
N PRO A 234 -21.56 -15.06 -17.55
CA PRO A 234 -22.50 -14.43 -18.47
C PRO A 234 -23.67 -13.73 -17.77
N GLU A 235 -24.31 -14.37 -16.78
CA GLU A 235 -25.41 -13.77 -16.01
C GLU A 235 -24.98 -12.51 -15.27
N PHE A 236 -23.79 -12.53 -14.66
CA PHE A 236 -23.20 -11.34 -14.04
C PHE A 236 -23.06 -10.18 -15.03
N ILE A 237 -22.56 -10.46 -16.24
CA ILE A 237 -22.39 -9.43 -17.27
C ILE A 237 -23.74 -8.85 -17.67
N GLU A 238 -24.75 -9.68 -17.89
CA GLU A 238 -26.10 -9.23 -18.23
C GLU A 238 -26.70 -8.34 -17.13
N LYS A 239 -26.58 -8.74 -15.85
CA LYS A 239 -27.10 -7.96 -14.72
C LYS A 239 -26.36 -6.63 -14.52
N ALA A 240 -25.06 -6.59 -14.77
CA ALA A 240 -24.31 -5.35 -14.77
C ALA A 240 -24.74 -4.43 -15.93
N GLN A 241 -24.89 -4.98 -17.14
CA GLN A 241 -25.35 -4.24 -18.32
C GLN A 241 -26.78 -3.71 -18.18
N ALA A 242 -27.65 -4.44 -17.48
CA ALA A 242 -29.00 -3.98 -17.15
C ALA A 242 -29.03 -2.76 -16.22
N GLN A 243 -27.95 -2.50 -15.48
CA GLN A 243 -27.75 -1.32 -14.64
C GLN A 243 -26.91 -0.24 -15.33
N GLY A 244 -26.79 -0.28 -16.66
CA GLY A 244 -26.09 0.74 -17.46
C GLY A 244 -24.57 0.57 -17.54
N VAL A 245 -24.00 -0.52 -17.02
CA VAL A 245 -22.55 -0.76 -17.06
C VAL A 245 -22.14 -1.46 -18.35
N SER A 246 -21.26 -0.84 -19.14
CA SER A 246 -20.60 -1.55 -20.24
C SER A 246 -19.51 -2.45 -19.71
N VAL A 247 -19.55 -3.74 -20.07
CA VAL A 247 -18.51 -4.70 -19.68
C VAL A 247 -17.68 -5.06 -20.92
N ARG A 248 -16.36 -5.05 -20.76
CA ARG A 248 -15.44 -5.59 -21.77
C ARG A 248 -14.58 -6.67 -21.14
N LEU A 249 -14.71 -7.89 -21.63
CA LEU A 249 -13.89 -9.04 -21.27
C LEU A 249 -13.42 -9.73 -22.55
N ASN A 250 -12.15 -9.53 -22.89
CA ASN A 250 -11.56 -10.04 -24.13
C ASN A 250 -10.63 -11.21 -23.85
N PHE A 251 -10.48 -12.09 -24.84
CA PHE A 251 -9.62 -13.26 -24.77
C PHE A 251 -8.51 -13.21 -25.84
N THR A 252 -7.38 -13.85 -25.57
CA THR A 252 -6.34 -14.12 -26.57
C THR A 252 -6.80 -15.23 -27.51
N ARG A 253 -6.07 -15.43 -28.63
CA ARG A 253 -6.29 -16.59 -29.52
C ARG A 253 -6.19 -17.94 -28.80
N THR A 254 -5.45 -17.99 -27.69
CA THR A 254 -5.27 -19.18 -26.85
C THR A 254 -6.32 -19.29 -25.74
N GLY A 255 -7.39 -18.47 -25.77
CA GLY A 255 -8.47 -18.49 -24.79
C GLY A 255 -8.14 -17.85 -23.43
N LYS A 256 -6.96 -17.24 -23.28
CA LYS A 256 -6.58 -16.57 -22.02
C LYS A 256 -7.23 -15.20 -21.94
N SER A 257 -7.85 -14.87 -20.81
CA SER A 257 -8.40 -13.53 -20.61
C SER A 257 -7.31 -12.45 -20.68
N LYS A 258 -7.63 -11.33 -21.33
CA LYS A 258 -6.84 -10.09 -21.37
C LYS A 258 -7.20 -9.13 -20.22
N GLY A 259 -8.03 -9.57 -19.28
CA GLY A 259 -8.60 -8.76 -18.22
C GLY A 259 -10.01 -8.26 -18.56
N ILE A 260 -10.71 -7.80 -17.51
CA ILE A 260 -12.07 -7.25 -17.56
C ILE A 260 -12.03 -5.75 -17.24
N SER A 261 -12.89 -4.97 -17.88
CA SER A 261 -13.13 -3.55 -17.57
C SER A 261 -14.61 -3.22 -17.61
N TYR A 262 -14.99 -2.21 -16.82
CA TYR A 262 -16.35 -1.74 -16.63
C TYR A 262 -16.41 -0.25 -16.94
N GLU A 263 -17.40 0.20 -17.68
CA GLU A 263 -17.61 1.60 -18.05
C GLU A 263 -18.99 2.05 -17.59
N LEU A 264 -19.05 3.18 -16.89
CA LEU A 264 -20.27 3.85 -16.45
C LEU A 264 -20.08 5.34 -16.69
N ASP A 265 -21.10 6.00 -17.25
CA ASP A 265 -21.09 7.44 -17.58
C ASP A 265 -19.84 7.90 -18.35
N GLY A 266 -19.40 7.08 -19.32
CA GLY A 266 -18.23 7.36 -20.15
C GLY A 266 -16.87 7.18 -19.46
N VAL A 267 -16.86 6.72 -18.20
CA VAL A 267 -15.63 6.48 -17.44
C VAL A 267 -15.38 4.97 -17.34
N ALA A 268 -14.33 4.50 -18.04
CA ALA A 268 -13.92 3.10 -18.02
C ALA A 268 -12.86 2.81 -16.94
N LEU A 269 -13.12 1.83 -16.09
CA LEU A 269 -12.22 1.34 -15.05
C LEU A 269 -11.93 -0.15 -15.25
N SER A 270 -10.65 -0.54 -15.15
CA SER A 270 -10.29 -1.97 -15.13
C SER A 270 -10.79 -2.65 -13.87
N GLY A 271 -11.15 -3.92 -13.93
CA GLY A 271 -11.57 -4.67 -12.74
C GLY A 271 -10.54 -4.62 -11.62
N ASN A 272 -9.25 -4.72 -11.94
CA ASN A 272 -8.18 -4.61 -10.96
C ASN A 272 -8.11 -3.22 -10.29
N SER A 273 -8.50 -2.14 -10.99
CA SER A 273 -8.58 -0.79 -10.39
C SER A 273 -9.76 -0.63 -9.43
N LEU A 274 -10.83 -1.42 -9.60
CA LEU A 274 -11.94 -1.52 -8.67
C LEU A 274 -11.63 -2.48 -7.50
N GLY A 275 -10.67 -3.39 -7.66
CA GLY A 275 -10.23 -4.36 -6.65
C GLY A 275 -10.11 -5.77 -7.23
N THR A 276 -9.33 -6.65 -6.58
CA THR A 276 -9.10 -8.02 -7.08
C THR A 276 -10.41 -8.80 -7.25
N ARG A 277 -11.43 -8.54 -6.43
CA ARG A 277 -12.74 -9.19 -6.50
C ARG A 277 -13.55 -8.85 -7.75
N TYR A 278 -13.22 -7.77 -8.45
CA TYR A 278 -13.85 -7.40 -9.72
C TYR A 278 -12.96 -7.73 -10.93
N SER A 279 -11.82 -8.41 -10.70
CA SER A 279 -10.84 -8.73 -11.74
C SER A 279 -11.08 -10.11 -12.36
N PHE A 280 -10.61 -10.31 -13.59
CA PHE A 280 -10.75 -11.56 -14.33
C PHE A 280 -9.40 -12.01 -14.89
N LYS A 281 -8.58 -12.66 -14.05
CA LYS A 281 -7.30 -13.25 -14.47
C LYS A 281 -7.54 -14.68 -14.94
N HIS A 282 -6.92 -15.09 -16.05
CA HIS A 282 -7.13 -16.41 -16.65
C HIS A 282 -6.99 -17.58 -15.66
N SER A 283 -5.94 -17.58 -14.83
CA SER A 283 -5.68 -18.68 -13.89
C SER A 283 -6.39 -18.56 -12.55
N ASN A 284 -6.95 -17.37 -12.24
CA ASN A 284 -7.56 -17.11 -10.94
C ASN A 284 -8.53 -15.91 -11.05
N PRO A 285 -9.72 -16.08 -11.63
CA PRO A 285 -10.66 -14.98 -11.82
C PRO A 285 -11.20 -14.52 -10.47
N GLY A 286 -10.76 -13.35 -10.01
CA GLY A 286 -11.18 -12.83 -8.71
C GLY A 286 -12.69 -12.58 -8.61
N LEU A 287 -13.33 -12.28 -9.75
CA LEU A 287 -14.78 -12.21 -9.88
C LEU A 287 -15.47 -13.54 -9.54
N CYS A 288 -15.00 -14.66 -10.10
CA CYS A 288 -15.55 -15.98 -9.80
C CYS A 288 -15.35 -16.34 -8.33
N ASN A 289 -14.14 -16.13 -7.79
CA ASN A 289 -13.86 -16.48 -6.40
C ASN A 289 -14.67 -15.66 -5.40
N ALA A 290 -14.87 -14.37 -5.69
CA ALA A 290 -15.51 -13.46 -4.74
C ALA A 290 -17.03 -13.60 -4.67
N PHE A 291 -17.65 -14.05 -5.76
CA PHE A 291 -19.11 -14.17 -5.87
C PHE A 291 -19.57 -15.62 -6.07
N GLY A 292 -18.65 -16.60 -6.10
CA GLY A 292 -18.98 -18.00 -6.34
C GLY A 292 -19.49 -18.28 -7.75
N LEU A 293 -19.11 -17.48 -8.74
CA LEU A 293 -19.61 -17.64 -10.12
C LEU A 293 -18.94 -18.83 -10.80
N ASP A 294 -19.75 -19.70 -11.37
CA ASP A 294 -19.30 -20.75 -12.27
C ASP A 294 -18.81 -20.15 -13.59
N TYR A 295 -17.67 -20.66 -14.07
CA TYR A 295 -17.06 -20.23 -15.32
C TYR A 295 -16.32 -21.38 -15.99
N ASP A 296 -16.73 -21.70 -17.21
CA ASP A 296 -16.05 -22.62 -18.09
C ASP A 296 -15.70 -21.91 -19.40
N ALA A 297 -14.41 -21.95 -19.78
CA ALA A 297 -13.92 -21.22 -20.94
C ALA A 297 -14.49 -21.73 -22.27
N GLN A 298 -14.84 -23.02 -22.38
CA GLN A 298 -15.39 -23.60 -23.61
C GLN A 298 -16.86 -23.23 -23.77
N ARG A 299 -17.60 -23.23 -22.66
CA ARG A 299 -19.03 -22.88 -22.60
C ARG A 299 -19.25 -21.37 -22.71
N ASP A 300 -18.52 -20.57 -21.92
CA ASP A 300 -18.92 -19.20 -21.63
C ASP A 300 -18.24 -18.15 -22.53
N ASN A 301 -17.05 -18.40 -23.06
CA ASN A 301 -16.27 -17.36 -23.76
C ASN A 301 -16.99 -16.76 -24.96
N THR A 302 -17.67 -17.59 -25.75
CA THR A 302 -18.44 -17.14 -26.92
C THR A 302 -19.63 -16.27 -26.49
N VAL A 303 -20.32 -16.67 -25.42
CA VAL A 303 -21.45 -15.92 -24.85
C VAL A 303 -20.98 -14.58 -24.30
N ILE A 304 -19.90 -14.59 -23.51
CA ILE A 304 -19.26 -13.39 -22.95
C ILE A 304 -18.87 -12.42 -24.06
N GLN A 305 -18.24 -12.90 -25.13
CA GLN A 305 -17.85 -12.06 -26.27
C GLN A 305 -19.07 -11.43 -26.95
N ALA A 306 -20.15 -12.19 -27.17
CA ALA A 306 -21.38 -11.67 -27.73
C ALA A 306 -22.03 -10.60 -26.83
N LEU A 307 -22.03 -10.81 -25.51
CA LEU A 307 -22.54 -9.83 -24.54
C LEU A 307 -21.71 -8.54 -24.53
N CYS A 308 -20.38 -8.65 -24.56
CA CYS A 308 -19.47 -7.50 -24.52
C CYS A 308 -19.47 -6.66 -25.82
N GLN A 309 -20.05 -7.18 -26.91
CA GLN A 309 -20.26 -6.42 -28.15
C GLN A 309 -21.54 -5.58 -28.14
N ARG A 310 -22.48 -5.87 -27.22
CA ARG A 310 -23.72 -5.10 -27.07
C ARG A 310 -23.42 -3.75 -26.43
N ARG A 311 -24.05 -2.68 -26.91
CA ARG A 311 -24.09 -1.41 -26.17
C ARG A 311 -24.94 -1.60 -24.90
N PRO A 312 -24.58 -0.98 -23.77
CA PRO A 312 -25.38 -1.06 -22.54
C PRO A 312 -26.78 -0.50 -22.78
N LEU A 313 -27.77 -1.03 -22.06
CA LEU A 313 -29.08 -0.40 -21.99
C LEU A 313 -28.92 0.87 -21.16
N HIS A 314 -29.10 2.05 -21.76
CA HIS A 314 -29.30 3.27 -20.99
C HIS A 314 -30.73 3.26 -20.45
N PRO A 315 -30.94 3.40 -19.12
CA PRO A 315 -32.28 3.57 -18.57
C PRO A 315 -32.98 4.83 -19.07
#